data_AF-A0AAD4EMX1-F1
#
_entry.id   AF-A0AAD4EMX1-F1
#
_cell.length_a   1.000
_cell.length_b   1.000
_cell.length_c   1.000
_cell.angle_alpha   90.00
_cell.angle_beta   90.00
_cell.angle_gamma   90.00
#
_symmetry.space_group_name_H-M   'P 1'
#
loop_
_entity.id
_entity.type
_entity.pdbx_description
1 polymer ?
#
loop_
_entity_poly.entity_id
_entity_poly.type
_entity_poly.pdbx_seq_one_letter_code
_entity_poly.pdbx_strand_id
1 'polypeptide(L)'
;MNPATKTIVATGASSGLGFEVIKQLLTDRPLHATDRYRLILGARDVARTQIAYDALRFDSARHSLAVLPLDLEDLGATQAFAKLVVERLDKEGAKVEYLLLNAGLTGENEADGAGVWGLIPQTGIGKGSVMKLTMDLPDAKTVPEGAQNILRAFTRDDFPEDPEQIFLTSWGEWWSKDVYALSLDKALQDKWCPSKEEIEREAGLSA
;
A
#
# COMPACT_ATOMS: atom_id res chain seq x y z
N MET A 1 -9.90 18.30 -21.38
CA MET A 1 -8.92 17.19 -21.36
C MET A 1 -9.69 15.89 -21.31
N ASN A 2 -9.26 14.86 -22.04
CA ASN A 2 -9.87 13.53 -21.89
C ASN A 2 -9.52 12.96 -20.51
N PRO A 3 -10.45 12.28 -19.83
CA PRO A 3 -10.18 11.65 -18.55
C PRO A 3 -9.10 10.58 -18.74
N ALA A 4 -7.97 10.73 -18.04
CA ALA A 4 -6.91 9.73 -18.02
C ALA A 4 -7.32 8.56 -17.10
N THR A 5 -7.06 7.33 -17.53
CA THR A 5 -7.27 6.14 -16.69
C THR A 5 -6.01 5.87 -15.88
N LYS A 6 -6.11 6.02 -14.56
CA LYS A 6 -5.08 5.71 -13.58
C LYS A 6 -5.09 4.23 -13.22
N THR A 7 -4.02 3.51 -13.58
CA THR A 7 -3.85 2.10 -13.16
C THR A 7 -3.12 2.04 -11.82
N ILE A 8 -3.77 1.44 -10.82
CA ILE A 8 -3.21 1.26 -9.47
C ILE A 8 -3.16 -0.24 -9.18
N VAL A 9 -1.96 -0.73 -8.84
CA VAL A 9 -1.76 -2.08 -8.32
C VAL A 9 -1.57 -1.96 -6.81
N ALA A 10 -2.34 -2.67 -6.01
CA ALA A 10 -2.32 -2.51 -4.55
C ALA A 10 -2.25 -3.84 -3.81
N THR A 11 -1.44 -3.88 -2.75
CA THR A 11 -1.41 -4.98 -1.76
C THR A 11 -2.05 -4.51 -0.46
N GLY A 12 -2.57 -5.43 0.35
CA GLY A 12 -3.13 -5.09 1.67
C GLY A 12 -4.41 -4.24 1.60
N ALA A 13 -5.14 -4.30 0.48
CA ALA A 13 -6.37 -3.54 0.26
C ALA A 13 -7.65 -4.35 0.59
N SER A 14 -7.53 -5.48 1.28
CA SER A 14 -8.68 -6.34 1.63
C SER A 14 -9.34 -5.96 2.96
N SER A 15 -8.70 -5.13 3.79
CA SER A 15 -9.25 -4.56 5.02
C SER A 15 -8.47 -3.32 5.45
N GLY A 16 -8.92 -2.68 6.54
CA GLY A 16 -8.17 -1.63 7.21
C GLY A 16 -7.89 -0.41 6.33
N LEU A 17 -6.67 0.10 6.44
CA LEU A 17 -6.26 1.34 5.78
C LEU A 17 -6.27 1.23 4.26
N GLY A 18 -5.69 0.17 3.70
CA GLY A 18 -5.64 -0.03 2.25
C GLY A 18 -7.04 -0.15 1.63
N PHE A 19 -7.97 -0.82 2.31
CA PHE A 19 -9.37 -0.87 1.87
C PHE A 19 -10.01 0.53 1.84
N GLU A 20 -9.81 1.31 2.90
CA GLU A 20 -10.37 2.67 2.97
C GLU A 20 -9.77 3.61 1.92
N VAL A 21 -8.48 3.49 1.61
CA VAL A 21 -7.82 4.23 0.51
C VAL A 21 -8.52 3.97 -0.82
N ILE A 22 -8.74 2.70 -1.17
CA ILE A 22 -9.38 2.33 -2.43
C ILE A 22 -10.87 2.70 -2.43
N LYS A 23 -11.58 2.51 -1.32
CA LYS A 23 -12.96 2.93 -1.18
C LYS A 23 -13.11 4.43 -1.45
N GLN A 24 -12.30 5.27 -0.80
CA GLN A 24 -12.38 6.72 -0.99
C GLN A 24 -12.10 7.12 -2.44
N LEU A 25 -11.12 6.51 -3.12
CA LEU A 25 -10.88 6.75 -4.55
C LEU A 25 -12.12 6.44 -5.41
N LEU A 26 -12.84 5.38 -5.07
CA LEU A 26 -13.98 4.89 -5.85
C LEU A 26 -15.30 5.63 -5.56
N THR A 27 -15.49 6.14 -4.34
CA THR A 27 -16.81 6.65 -3.90
C THR A 27 -16.81 8.12 -3.48
N ASP A 28 -15.74 8.60 -2.84
CA ASP A 28 -15.82 9.83 -2.04
C ASP A 28 -14.90 10.94 -2.55
N ARG A 29 -13.68 10.58 -2.95
CA ARG A 29 -12.55 11.49 -3.19
C ARG A 29 -11.63 10.98 -4.30
N PRO A 30 -12.07 11.05 -5.57
CA PRO A 30 -11.14 10.85 -6.67
C PRO A 30 -10.06 11.95 -6.64
N LEU A 31 -8.83 11.63 -7.04
CA LEU A 31 -7.72 12.58 -7.15
C LEU A 31 -8.10 13.76 -8.04
N HIS A 32 -8.75 13.48 -9.18
CA HIS A 32 -9.44 14.48 -9.99
C HIS A 32 -10.87 14.04 -10.33
N ALA A 33 -11.79 15.01 -10.40
CA ALA A 33 -13.22 14.76 -10.62
C ALA A 33 -13.54 13.98 -11.91
N THR A 34 -12.62 13.95 -12.89
CA THR A 34 -12.77 13.23 -14.15
C THR A 34 -11.99 11.90 -14.23
N ASP A 35 -11.19 11.56 -13.23
CA ASP A 35 -10.32 10.38 -13.29
C ASP A 35 -11.09 9.07 -13.42
N ARG A 36 -10.49 8.11 -14.12
CA ARG A 36 -10.94 6.72 -14.16
C ARG A 36 -9.90 5.88 -13.45
N TYR A 37 -10.32 4.88 -12.69
CA TYR A 37 -9.41 4.02 -11.96
C TYR A 37 -9.50 2.61 -12.49
N ARG A 38 -8.34 2.04 -12.81
CA ARG A 38 -8.15 0.60 -13.03
C ARG A 38 -7.41 0.06 -11.83
N LEU A 39 -8.10 -0.71 -11.00
CA LEU A 39 -7.57 -1.24 -9.76
C LEU A 39 -7.27 -2.72 -9.91
N ILE A 40 -6.04 -3.13 -9.56
CA ILE A 40 -5.66 -4.54 -9.47
C ILE A 40 -5.17 -4.79 -8.04
N LEU A 41 -5.95 -5.55 -7.27
CA LEU A 41 -5.73 -5.78 -5.85
C LEU A 41 -5.20 -7.18 -5.62
N GLY A 42 -4.06 -7.32 -4.95
CA GLY A 42 -3.56 -8.60 -4.46
C GLY A 42 -4.14 -8.92 -3.08
N ALA A 43 -4.75 -10.10 -2.93
CA ALA A 43 -5.27 -10.57 -1.65
C ALA A 43 -5.17 -12.10 -1.49
N ARG A 44 -4.99 -12.56 -0.24
CA ARG A 44 -5.04 -13.99 0.13
C ARG A 44 -6.44 -14.58 -0.05
N ASP A 45 -7.46 -13.85 0.41
CA ASP A 45 -8.87 -14.24 0.29
C ASP A 45 -9.54 -13.40 -0.82
N VAL A 46 -9.43 -13.89 -2.05
CA VAL A 46 -9.95 -13.21 -3.26
C VAL A 46 -11.45 -13.03 -3.18
N ALA A 47 -12.18 -14.09 -2.82
CA ALA A 47 -13.65 -14.08 -2.82
C ALA A 47 -14.21 -13.09 -1.79
N ARG A 48 -13.71 -13.12 -0.55
CA ARG A 48 -14.14 -12.17 0.49
C ARG A 48 -13.82 -10.73 0.11
N THR A 49 -12.64 -10.50 -0.47
CA THR A 49 -12.22 -9.16 -0.90
C THR A 49 -13.11 -8.65 -2.02
N GLN A 50 -13.42 -9.47 -3.02
CA GLN A 50 -14.32 -9.10 -4.11
C GLN A 50 -15.71 -8.74 -3.59
N ILE A 51 -16.30 -9.56 -2.70
CA ILE A 51 -17.60 -9.28 -2.07
C ILE A 51 -17.60 -7.92 -1.34
N ALA A 52 -16.52 -7.60 -0.63
CA ALA A 52 -16.41 -6.33 0.10
C ALA A 52 -16.41 -5.12 -0.84
N TYR A 53 -15.74 -5.20 -2.00
CA TYR A 53 -15.72 -4.12 -2.99
C TYR A 53 -17.02 -4.03 -3.79
N ASP A 54 -17.64 -5.17 -4.13
CA ASP A 54 -18.95 -5.19 -4.80
C ASP A 54 -20.03 -4.52 -3.93
N ALA A 55 -19.93 -4.67 -2.61
CA ALA A 55 -20.84 -4.02 -1.66
C ALA A 55 -20.73 -2.48 -1.63
N LEU A 56 -19.63 -1.89 -2.10
CA LEU A 56 -19.45 -0.43 -2.16
C LEU A 56 -20.33 0.24 -3.24
N ARG A 57 -20.80 -0.52 -4.24
CA ARG A 57 -21.63 -0.01 -5.35
C ARG A 57 -21.05 1.23 -6.04
N PHE A 58 -19.74 1.23 -6.30
CA PHE A 58 -19.08 2.28 -7.07
C PHE A 58 -19.50 2.25 -8.55
N ASP A 59 -19.23 3.33 -9.29
CA ASP A 59 -19.51 3.42 -10.72
C ASP A 59 -18.62 2.48 -11.54
N SER A 60 -19.10 1.26 -11.80
CA SER A 60 -18.40 0.23 -12.59
C SER A 60 -18.39 0.49 -14.10
N ALA A 61 -19.14 1.48 -14.58
CA ALA A 61 -19.00 1.97 -15.96
C ALA A 61 -17.80 2.92 -16.10
N ARG A 62 -17.38 3.55 -14.99
CA ARG A 62 -16.25 4.47 -14.93
C ARG A 62 -14.96 3.83 -14.43
N HIS A 63 -15.06 2.97 -13.41
CA HIS A 63 -13.92 2.34 -12.74
C HIS A 63 -13.94 0.83 -12.97
N SER A 64 -12.76 0.22 -13.01
CA SER A 64 -12.62 -1.24 -13.02
C SER A 64 -11.81 -1.71 -11.82
N LEU A 65 -12.20 -2.86 -11.28
CA LEU A 65 -11.53 -3.49 -10.15
C LEU A 65 -11.40 -4.98 -10.41
N ALA A 66 -10.20 -5.52 -10.19
CA ALA A 66 -9.93 -6.94 -10.21
C ALA A 66 -9.17 -7.33 -8.94
N VAL A 67 -9.61 -8.40 -8.29
CA VAL A 67 -8.87 -9.01 -7.18
C VAL A 67 -8.17 -10.26 -7.71
N LEU A 68 -6.85 -10.34 -7.51
CA LEU A 68 -6.02 -11.47 -7.90
C LEU A 68 -5.44 -12.14 -6.64
N PRO A 69 -5.20 -13.46 -6.70
CA PRO A 69 -4.55 -14.16 -5.60
C PRO A 69 -3.14 -13.59 -5.40
N LEU A 70 -2.82 -13.24 -4.15
CA LEU A 70 -1.49 -12.85 -3.74
C LEU A 70 -1.27 -13.30 -2.30
N ASP A 71 -0.17 -14.01 -2.10
CA ASP A 71 0.42 -14.21 -0.79
C ASP A 71 1.84 -13.65 -0.82
N LEU A 72 2.12 -12.66 0.03
CA LEU A 72 3.44 -12.03 0.10
C LEU A 72 4.41 -12.85 0.96
N GLU A 73 3.92 -13.84 1.69
CA GLU A 73 4.75 -14.81 2.43
C GLU A 73 5.29 -15.91 1.49
N ASP A 74 4.79 -15.99 0.25
CA ASP A 74 5.21 -16.96 -0.77
C ASP A 74 5.72 -16.23 -2.03
N LEU A 75 7.02 -16.39 -2.31
CA LEU A 75 7.67 -15.76 -3.47
C LEU A 75 7.12 -16.26 -4.81
N GLY A 76 6.79 -17.54 -4.92
CA GLY A 76 6.19 -18.11 -6.13
C GLY A 76 4.79 -17.54 -6.37
N ALA A 77 3.99 -17.40 -5.31
CA ALA A 77 2.69 -16.73 -5.39
C ALA A 77 2.83 -15.25 -5.77
N THR A 78 3.84 -14.55 -5.23
CA THR A 78 4.13 -13.16 -5.57
C THR A 78 4.53 -13.00 -7.04
N GLN A 79 5.36 -13.90 -7.57
CA GLN A 79 5.74 -13.90 -8.98
C GLN A 79 4.56 -14.23 -9.91
N ALA A 80 3.72 -15.20 -9.52
CA ALA A 80 2.52 -15.52 -10.26
C ALA A 80 1.56 -14.32 -10.33
N PHE A 81 1.36 -13.61 -9.21
CA PHE A 81 0.59 -12.37 -9.17
C PHE A 81 1.19 -11.31 -10.12
N ALA A 82 2.50 -11.06 -10.04
CA ALA A 82 3.16 -10.08 -10.90
C ALA A 82 3.00 -10.42 -12.38
N LYS A 83 3.16 -11.69 -12.76
CA LYS A 83 2.96 -12.16 -14.14
C LYS A 83 1.52 -11.93 -14.60
N LEU A 84 0.52 -12.26 -13.78
CA LEU A 84 -0.89 -12.01 -14.10
C LEU A 84 -1.20 -10.52 -14.29
N VAL A 85 -0.61 -9.66 -13.46
CA VAL A 85 -0.73 -8.20 -13.60
C VAL A 85 -0.15 -7.75 -14.94
N VAL A 86 1.09 -8.14 -15.26
CA VAL A 86 1.77 -7.76 -16.51
C VAL A 86 0.97 -8.25 -17.72
N GLU A 87 0.59 -9.53 -17.77
CA GLU A 87 -0.19 -10.10 -18.87
C GLU A 87 -1.51 -9.37 -19.09
N ARG A 88 -2.17 -8.97 -18.00
CA ARG A 88 -3.41 -8.20 -18.07
C ARG A 88 -3.18 -6.81 -18.66
N LEU A 89 -2.16 -6.11 -18.17
CA LEU A 89 -1.85 -4.76 -18.62
C LEU A 89 -1.40 -4.73 -20.09
N ASP A 90 -0.61 -5.72 -20.52
CA ASP A 90 -0.20 -5.88 -21.92
C ASP A 90 -1.40 -6.07 -22.85
N LYS A 91 -2.35 -6.95 -22.47
CA LYS A 91 -3.60 -7.17 -23.23
C LYS A 91 -4.44 -5.90 -23.35
N GLU A 92 -4.41 -5.05 -22.33
CA GLU A 92 -5.18 -3.80 -22.27
C GLU A 92 -4.39 -2.58 -22.81
N GLY A 93 -3.14 -2.76 -23.24
CA GLY A 93 -2.26 -1.66 -23.68
C GLY A 93 -2.01 -0.61 -22.58
N ALA A 94 -2.02 -1.04 -21.32
CA ALA A 94 -1.96 -0.19 -20.14
C ALA A 94 -0.61 -0.29 -19.42
N LYS A 95 -0.28 0.72 -18.62
CA LYS A 95 0.88 0.72 -17.72
C LYS A 95 0.41 0.90 -16.28
N VAL A 96 1.24 0.48 -15.32
CA VAL A 96 1.07 0.85 -13.91
C VAL A 96 1.38 2.34 -13.76
N GLU A 97 0.49 3.10 -13.14
CA GLU A 97 0.76 4.49 -12.74
C GLU A 97 1.10 4.59 -11.25
N TYR A 98 0.47 3.75 -10.42
CA TYR A 98 0.76 3.70 -8.99
C TYR A 98 0.87 2.26 -8.49
N LEU A 99 1.84 2.03 -7.61
CA LEU A 99 2.00 0.79 -6.86
C LEU A 99 1.82 1.11 -5.38
N LEU A 100 0.74 0.60 -4.77
CA LEU A 100 0.43 0.78 -3.36
C LEU A 100 0.87 -0.46 -2.57
N LEU A 101 2.06 -0.38 -1.97
CA LEU A 101 2.62 -1.42 -1.12
C LEU A 101 2.15 -1.23 0.33
N ASN A 102 0.89 -1.61 0.61
CA ASN A 102 0.26 -1.34 1.92
C ASN A 102 0.15 -2.58 2.83
N ALA A 103 0.31 -3.80 2.31
CA ALA A 103 0.22 -5.00 3.14
C ALA A 103 1.27 -5.00 4.26
N GLY A 104 0.84 -5.35 5.48
CA GLY A 104 1.72 -5.46 6.65
C GLY A 104 1.05 -6.18 7.81
N LEU A 105 1.87 -6.71 8.72
CA LEU A 105 1.50 -7.38 9.97
C LEU A 105 2.50 -6.95 11.05
N THR A 106 2.07 -6.79 12.29
CA THR A 106 3.01 -6.63 13.42
C THR A 106 3.49 -8.01 13.90
N GLY A 107 4.80 -8.16 14.12
CA GLY A 107 5.37 -9.36 14.75
C GLY A 107 5.17 -9.41 16.26
N GLU A 108 5.39 -10.57 16.89
CA GLU A 108 5.19 -10.79 18.33
C GLU A 108 6.23 -10.06 19.23
N ASN A 109 7.29 -9.49 18.66
CA ASN A 109 8.44 -8.93 19.40
C ASN A 109 8.79 -7.48 19.02
N GLU A 110 7.82 -6.61 18.81
CA GLU A 110 8.10 -5.16 18.72
C GLU A 110 8.27 -4.61 20.14
N ALA A 111 9.54 -4.41 20.51
CA ALA A 111 9.97 -3.94 21.81
C ALA A 111 9.44 -2.53 22.14
N ASP A 112 9.07 -2.34 23.41
CA ASP A 112 8.78 -1.06 24.04
C ASP A 112 9.78 0.02 23.62
N GLY A 113 9.29 1.11 23.02
CA GLY A 113 10.08 2.33 22.78
C GLY A 113 10.15 2.82 21.32
N ALA A 114 9.67 2.06 20.33
CA ALA A 114 9.42 2.62 19.01
C ALA A 114 8.23 3.58 19.11
N GLY A 115 8.48 4.87 18.90
CA GLY A 115 7.47 5.89 19.11
C GLY A 115 6.20 5.64 18.28
N VAL A 116 5.05 5.65 18.95
CA VAL A 116 3.69 5.39 18.43
C VAL A 116 3.14 6.46 17.48
N TRP A 117 4.05 7.18 16.83
CA TRP A 117 3.78 8.43 16.16
C TRP A 117 3.04 8.19 14.84
N GLY A 118 1.86 8.82 14.70
CA GLY A 118 1.08 8.75 13.47
C GLY A 118 0.48 7.37 13.16
N LEU A 119 0.34 6.49 14.15
CA LEU A 119 -0.35 5.23 13.97
C LEU A 119 -1.82 5.47 13.61
N ILE A 120 -2.37 4.55 12.82
CA ILE A 120 -3.79 4.53 12.46
C ILE A 120 -4.40 3.31 13.16
N PRO A 121 -5.01 3.48 14.35
CA PRO A 121 -5.68 2.40 15.07
C PRO A 121 -6.81 1.80 14.25
N GLN A 122 -7.32 0.64 14.69
CA GLN A 122 -8.49 -0.03 14.10
C GLN A 122 -8.32 -0.50 12.64
N THR A 123 -7.13 -0.37 12.06
CA THR A 123 -6.75 -0.96 10.76
C THR A 123 -6.66 -2.49 10.82
N GLY A 124 -6.52 -3.04 12.02
CA GLY A 124 -6.30 -4.46 12.27
C GLY A 124 -4.83 -4.88 12.22
N ILE A 125 -3.89 -3.95 12.05
CA ILE A 125 -2.45 -4.24 11.95
C ILE A 125 -1.89 -4.87 13.23
N GLY A 126 -2.34 -4.42 14.41
CA GLY A 126 -1.94 -4.97 15.71
C GLY A 126 -2.72 -6.21 16.16
N LYS A 127 -3.51 -6.85 15.28
CA LYS A 127 -4.25 -8.07 15.64
C LYS A 127 -3.25 -9.19 15.94
N GLY A 128 -3.26 -9.67 17.19
CA GLY A 128 -2.32 -10.70 17.66
C GLY A 128 -1.11 -10.16 18.41
N SER A 129 -0.90 -8.84 18.43
CA SER A 129 0.13 -8.21 19.25
C SER A 129 -0.35 -7.95 20.69
N VAL A 130 0.59 -7.87 21.63
CA VAL A 130 0.32 -7.43 23.02
C VAL A 130 -0.01 -5.93 23.07
N MET A 131 0.48 -5.16 22.08
CA MET A 131 0.29 -3.72 21.98
C MET A 131 -1.12 -3.36 21.52
N LYS A 132 -1.91 -2.71 22.38
CA LYS A 132 -3.23 -2.19 22.01
C LYS A 132 -3.09 -0.81 21.37
N LEU A 133 -3.25 -0.76 20.06
CA LEU A 133 -3.36 0.51 19.33
C LEU A 133 -4.75 1.11 19.55
N THR A 134 -4.83 2.18 20.35
CA THR A 134 -6.07 2.93 20.63
C THR A 134 -5.99 4.36 20.10
N MET A 135 -7.14 5.03 20.01
CA MET A 135 -7.22 6.44 19.60
C MET A 135 -6.71 7.41 20.67
N ASP A 136 -6.38 6.93 21.88
CA ASP A 136 -5.86 7.76 22.97
C ASP A 136 -4.34 8.03 22.81
N LEU A 137 -3.69 7.37 21.85
CA LEU A 137 -2.29 7.60 21.55
C LEU A 137 -2.10 9.00 20.95
N PRO A 138 -1.02 9.72 21.33
CA PRO A 138 -0.66 10.97 20.68
C PRO A 138 -0.57 10.82 19.16
N ASP A 139 -1.12 11.79 18.43
CA ASP A 139 -1.12 11.85 16.97
C ASP A 139 -1.85 10.69 16.24
N ALA A 140 -2.62 9.87 16.97
CA ALA A 140 -3.44 8.82 16.36
C ALA A 140 -4.42 9.40 15.34
N LYS A 141 -4.48 8.78 14.16
CA LYS A 141 -5.40 9.19 13.09
C LYS A 141 -6.49 8.15 12.90
N THR A 142 -7.68 8.63 12.54
CA THR A 142 -8.77 7.72 12.14
C THR A 142 -8.44 7.04 10.82
N VAL A 143 -9.03 5.87 10.55
CA VAL A 143 -8.83 5.16 9.27
C VAL A 143 -9.18 6.04 8.05
N PRO A 144 -10.32 6.79 8.03
CA PRO A 144 -10.61 7.69 6.93
C PRO A 144 -9.61 8.82 6.76
N GLU A 145 -9.12 9.42 7.85
CA GLU A 145 -8.11 10.49 7.79
C GLU A 145 -6.77 9.97 7.31
N GLY A 146 -6.32 8.82 7.82
CA GLY A 146 -5.10 8.18 7.37
C GLY A 146 -5.14 7.83 5.88
N ALA A 147 -6.28 7.33 5.39
CA ALA A 147 -6.47 7.05 3.96
C ALA A 147 -6.35 8.33 3.12
N GLN A 148 -6.95 9.44 3.57
CA GLN A 148 -6.83 10.72 2.87
C GLN A 148 -5.37 11.19 2.79
N ASN A 149 -4.61 11.01 3.85
CA ASN A 149 -3.21 11.43 3.84
C ASN A 149 -2.34 10.55 2.94
N ILE A 150 -2.63 9.25 2.81
CA ILE A 150 -2.02 8.40 1.75
C ILE A 150 -2.36 8.93 0.36
N LEU A 151 -3.63 9.27 0.10
CA LEU A 151 -4.06 9.77 -1.21
C LEU A 151 -3.37 11.08 -1.60
N ARG A 152 -3.00 11.94 -0.64
CA ARG A 152 -2.21 13.14 -0.92
C ARG A 152 -0.89 12.81 -1.60
N ALA A 153 -0.22 11.72 -1.20
CA ALA A 153 1.05 11.29 -1.79
C ALA A 153 0.96 11.07 -3.31
N PHE A 154 -0.21 10.71 -3.85
CA PHE A 154 -0.39 10.41 -5.28
C PHE A 154 -0.34 11.67 -6.16
N THR A 155 -0.48 12.85 -5.54
CA THR A 155 -0.64 14.14 -6.23
C THR A 155 0.38 15.18 -5.82
N ARG A 156 1.33 14.84 -4.93
CA ARG A 156 2.40 15.76 -4.56
C ARG A 156 3.33 16.00 -5.74
N ASP A 157 3.68 17.27 -5.92
CA ASP A 157 4.63 17.77 -6.91
C ASP A 157 5.75 18.61 -6.25
N ASP A 158 5.66 18.84 -4.94
CA ASP A 158 6.62 19.56 -4.11
C ASP A 158 7.68 18.65 -3.50
N PHE A 159 8.35 17.87 -4.36
CA PHE A 159 9.42 16.97 -3.95
C PHE A 159 10.61 17.72 -3.34
N PRO A 160 11.19 17.23 -2.24
CA PRO A 160 12.35 17.85 -1.61
C PRO A 160 13.59 17.73 -2.50
N GLU A 161 14.51 18.69 -2.39
CA GLU A 161 15.82 18.62 -3.07
C GLU A 161 16.67 17.45 -2.55
N ASP A 162 16.53 17.14 -1.26
CA ASP A 162 17.17 15.98 -0.64
C ASP A 162 16.32 14.73 -0.90
N PRO A 163 16.78 13.79 -1.76
CA PRO A 163 16.03 12.58 -2.08
C PRO A 163 15.93 11.60 -0.91
N GLU A 164 16.69 11.81 0.17
CA GLU A 164 16.60 10.97 1.36
C GLU A 164 15.39 11.32 2.22
N GLN A 165 14.77 12.50 2.06
CA GLN A 165 13.58 12.90 2.83
C GLN A 165 12.38 12.00 2.52
N ILE A 166 11.70 11.55 3.58
CA ILE A 166 10.55 10.66 3.44
C ILE A 166 9.24 11.44 3.59
N PHE A 167 8.25 11.12 2.76
CA PHE A 167 6.90 11.62 2.95
C PHE A 167 6.17 10.74 3.96
N LEU A 168 5.95 11.24 5.17
CA LEU A 168 5.19 10.50 6.17
C LEU A 168 3.71 10.71 5.96
N THR A 169 3.09 9.75 5.29
CA THR A 169 1.67 9.79 4.93
C THR A 169 0.75 9.83 6.14
N SER A 170 1.17 9.48 7.36
CA SER A 170 0.32 9.69 8.55
C SER A 170 0.13 11.18 8.88
N TRP A 171 1.13 12.01 8.61
CA TRP A 171 1.15 13.44 8.92
C TRP A 171 1.02 14.35 7.71
N GLY A 172 1.31 13.84 6.52
CA GLY A 172 1.19 14.58 5.28
C GLY A 172 2.33 15.58 5.04
N GLU A 173 3.53 15.30 5.56
CA GLU A 173 4.69 16.19 5.51
C GLU A 173 5.98 15.45 5.09
N TRP A 174 6.93 16.18 4.51
CA TRP A 174 8.29 15.69 4.25
C TRP A 174 9.12 15.78 5.53
N TRP A 175 9.70 14.66 5.94
CA TRP A 175 10.52 14.57 7.15
C TRP A 175 11.99 14.51 6.79
N SER A 176 12.77 15.29 7.52
CA SER A 176 14.22 15.31 7.39
C SER A 176 14.86 14.10 8.07
N LYS A 177 16.01 13.67 7.56
CA LYS A 177 16.70 12.45 8.01
C LYS A 177 17.12 12.47 9.45
N ASP A 178 17.29 13.63 10.08
CA ASP A 178 17.56 13.72 11.51
C ASP A 178 16.46 13.07 12.36
N VAL A 179 15.23 12.97 11.85
CA VAL A 179 14.12 12.39 12.59
C VAL A 179 14.09 10.85 12.55
N TYR A 180 14.60 10.25 11.47
CA TYR A 180 14.68 8.78 11.30
C TYR A 180 16.12 8.30 11.05
N ALA A 181 17.13 9.10 11.43
CA ALA A 181 18.55 8.81 11.18
C ALA A 181 18.95 7.45 11.76
N LEU A 182 18.37 7.10 12.91
CA LEU A 182 18.59 5.82 13.58
C LEU A 182 18.04 4.63 12.77
N SER A 183 17.05 4.85 11.89
CA SER A 183 16.50 3.85 10.98
C SER A 183 17.29 3.75 9.66
N LEU A 184 18.29 4.59 9.45
CA LEU A 184 19.13 4.64 8.23
C LEU A 184 20.42 3.79 8.33
N ASP A 185 20.47 2.81 9.24
CA ASP A 185 21.59 1.86 9.29
C ASP A 185 21.67 1.08 7.98
N LYS A 186 22.59 1.49 7.09
CA LYS A 186 22.79 0.89 5.78
C LYS A 186 23.25 -0.56 5.87
N ALA A 187 24.07 -0.91 6.86
CA ALA A 187 24.50 -2.29 7.02
C ALA A 187 23.32 -3.19 7.41
N LEU A 188 22.40 -2.69 8.24
CA LEU A 188 21.18 -3.40 8.59
C LEU A 188 20.21 -3.48 7.39
N GLN A 189 20.03 -2.38 6.65
CA GLN A 189 19.20 -2.35 5.44
C GLN A 189 19.71 -3.33 4.39
N ASP A 190 21.01 -3.31 4.07
CA ASP A 190 21.63 -4.21 3.08
C ASP A 190 21.50 -5.68 3.52
N LYS A 191 21.65 -5.96 4.81
CA LYS A 191 21.46 -7.31 5.35
C LYS A 191 20.02 -7.83 5.19
N TRP A 192 19.02 -6.94 5.20
CA TRP A 192 17.60 -7.30 5.19
C TRP A 192 16.93 -7.06 3.83
N CYS A 193 17.62 -6.44 2.89
CA CYS A 193 17.16 -6.13 1.54
C CYS A 193 18.03 -6.89 0.52
N PRO A 194 17.83 -8.21 0.36
CA PRO A 194 18.59 -8.99 -0.60
C PRO A 194 18.43 -8.43 -2.02
N SER A 195 19.48 -8.54 -2.82
CA SER A 195 19.43 -8.14 -4.22
C SER A 195 18.45 -9.01 -5.01
N LYS A 196 18.04 -8.54 -6.18
CA LYS A 196 17.21 -9.34 -7.09
C LYS A 196 17.87 -10.68 -7.40
N GLU A 197 19.18 -10.66 -7.65
CA GLU A 197 19.98 -11.86 -7.95
C GLU A 197 20.01 -12.83 -6.77
N GLU A 198 20.08 -12.31 -5.54
CA GLU A 198 20.02 -13.12 -4.32
C GLU A 198 18.65 -13.78 -4.14
N ILE A 199 17.57 -13.00 -4.34
CA ILE A 199 16.19 -13.50 -4.30
C ILE A 199 15.97 -14.59 -5.36
N GLU A 200 16.42 -14.36 -6.61
CA GLU A 200 16.27 -15.32 -7.70
C GLU A 200 17.09 -16.61 -7.45
N ARG A 201 18.28 -16.49 -6.88
CA ARG A 201 19.11 -17.64 -6.50
C ARG A 201 18.47 -18.47 -5.39
N GLU A 202 17.99 -17.82 -4.32
CA GLU A 202 17.31 -18.52 -3.21
C GLU A 202 16.02 -19.20 -3.65
N ALA A 203 15.32 -18.61 -4.61
CA ALA A 203 14.10 -19.17 -5.20
C ALA A 203 14.34 -20.33 -6.17
N GLY A 204 15.59 -20.65 -6.50
CA GLY A 204 15.93 -21.64 -7.53
C GLY A 204 15.55 -21.21 -8.94
N LEU A 205 15.52 -19.90 -9.20
CA LEU A 205 15.12 -19.28 -10.47
C LEU A 205 16.31 -18.78 -11.29
N SER A 206 17.50 -18.72 -10.69
CA SER A 206 18.74 -18.43 -11.41
C SER A 206 19.18 -19.66 -12.23
N ALA A 207 19.49 -19.43 -13.51
CA ALA A 207 20.11 -20.42 -14.41
C ALA A 207 21.50 -20.88 -13.93
#